data_AF-A0AAW5ELT9-F1
#
_entry.id   AF-A0AAW5ELT9-F1
#
_cell.length_a   1.000
_cell.length_b   1.000
_cell.length_c   1.000
_cell.angle_alpha   90.00
_cell.angle_beta   90.00
_cell.angle_gamma   90.00
#
_symmetry.space_group_name_H-M   'P 1'
#
loop_
_entity.id
_entity.type
_entity.pdbx_description
1 polymer ?
#
loop_
_entity_poly.entity_id
_entity_poly.type
_entity_poly.pdbx_seq_one_letter_code
_entity_poly.pdbx_strand_id
1 'polypeptide(L)'
;YRNSPKTLRLMMIDPKMLEFSIYNDIPHLLTPVITDPKKAVNALSNMVAEMERRYRLMAEAKTKNIENYNEKMKELGEEELPFIVVIIDELADLMMT
;
A
#
# COMPACT_ATOMS: atom_id res chain seq x y z
N TYR A 1 -18.03 5.94 5.23
CA TYR A 1 -16.79 5.60 4.51
C TYR A 1 -17.03 4.36 3.66
N ARG A 2 -16.72 4.40 2.35
CA ARG A 2 -17.00 3.30 1.41
C ARG A 2 -16.04 2.10 1.55
N ASN A 3 -14.81 2.32 2.00
CA ASN A 3 -13.78 1.28 2.15
C ASN A 3 -13.23 1.26 3.58
N SER A 4 -13.08 0.07 4.16
CA SER A 4 -12.53 -0.11 5.50
C SER A 4 -11.00 -0.25 5.45
N PRO A 5 -10.27 -0.03 6.55
CA PRO A 5 -8.83 -0.30 6.62
C PRO A 5 -8.46 -1.75 6.29
N LYS A 6 -9.41 -2.70 6.41
CA LYS A 6 -9.20 -4.10 6.01
C LYS A 6 -9.19 -4.29 4.50
N THR A 7 -9.86 -3.42 3.74
CA THR A 7 -9.99 -3.56 2.28
C THR A 7 -9.11 -2.58 1.51
N LEU A 8 -8.73 -1.47 2.14
CA LEU A 8 -7.88 -0.43 1.54
C LEU A 8 -6.86 0.07 2.57
N ARG A 9 -5.60 0.08 2.16
CA ARG A 9 -4.48 0.67 2.89
C ARG A 9 -3.77 1.71 2.03
N LEU A 10 -3.24 2.73 2.69
CA LEU A 10 -2.61 3.88 2.04
C LEU A 10 -1.15 4.02 2.50
N MET A 11 -0.28 4.37 1.57
CA MET A 11 1.08 4.85 1.86
C MET A 11 1.20 6.25 1.27
N MET A 12 1.52 7.23 2.09
CA MET A 12 1.62 8.63 1.68
C MET A 12 3.06 9.11 1.84
N ILE A 13 3.57 9.77 0.80
CA ILE A 13 4.91 10.34 0.75
C ILE A 13 4.78 11.83 0.43
N ASP A 14 5.19 12.67 1.39
CA ASP A 14 5.14 14.13 1.32
C ASP A 14 6.46 14.71 1.89
N PRO A 15 7.48 14.90 1.03
CA PRO A 15 8.77 15.43 1.44
C PRO A 15 8.70 16.86 2.00
N LYS A 16 7.66 17.63 1.62
CA LYS A 16 7.50 19.05 1.97
C LYS A 16 6.62 19.26 3.20
N MET A 17 5.91 18.23 3.66
CA MET A 17 4.99 18.23 4.81
C MET A 17 3.79 19.18 4.67
N LEU A 18 3.45 19.58 3.45
CA LEU A 18 2.44 20.62 3.20
C LEU A 18 1.04 20.03 3.00
N GLU A 19 0.94 18.90 2.30
CA GLU A 19 -0.33 18.41 1.76
C GLU A 19 -0.93 17.30 2.63
N PHE A 20 -0.10 16.42 3.22
CA PHE A 20 -0.60 15.19 3.86
C PHE A 20 -0.55 15.15 5.39
N SER A 21 -0.03 16.19 6.05
CA SER A 21 0.11 16.25 7.51
C SER A 21 -1.21 16.02 8.27
N ILE A 22 -2.35 16.39 7.68
CA ILE A 22 -3.70 16.20 8.24
C ILE A 22 -4.18 14.73 8.27
N TYR A 23 -3.52 13.83 7.54
CA TYR A 23 -3.93 12.43 7.41
C TYR A 23 -3.19 11.48 8.36
N ASN A 24 -2.25 11.95 9.18
CA ASN A 24 -1.40 11.09 10.02
C ASN A 24 -2.17 10.11 10.94
N ASP A 25 -3.41 10.43 11.31
CA ASP A 25 -4.21 9.64 12.26
C ASP A 25 -5.29 8.76 11.61
N ILE A 26 -5.33 8.66 10.27
CA ILE A 26 -6.32 7.80 9.63
C ILE A 26 -5.93 6.32 9.75
N PRO A 27 -6.88 5.41 10.06
CA PRO A 27 -6.59 4.00 10.29
C PRO A 27 -6.17 3.25 9.02
N HIS A 28 -6.32 3.85 7.84
CA HIS A 28 -5.94 3.27 6.56
C HIS A 28 -4.43 3.33 6.30
N LEU A 29 -3.68 4.18 7.00
CA LEU A 29 -2.24 4.33 6.75
C LEU A 29 -1.47 3.04 7.09
N LEU A 30 -0.56 2.63 6.21
CA LEU A 30 0.40 1.55 6.45
C LEU A 30 1.51 1.99 7.40
N THR A 31 1.86 3.27 7.33
CA THR A 31 2.92 3.95 8.07
C THR A 31 2.50 5.40 8.22
N PRO A 32 2.98 6.13 9.25
CA PRO A 32 2.91 7.59 9.25
C PRO A 32 3.41 8.19 7.94
N VAL A 33 2.93 9.38 7.59
CA VAL A 33 3.29 10.07 6.35
C VAL A 33 4.82 10.15 6.26
N ILE A 34 5.36 9.67 5.14
CA ILE A 34 6.80 9.61 4.94
C ILE A 34 7.28 10.95 4.42
N THR A 35 8.14 11.60 5.20
CA THR A 35 8.71 12.91 4.88
C THR A 35 10.20 12.84 4.50
N ASP A 36 10.88 11.76 4.87
CA ASP A 36 12.29 11.53 4.56
C ASP A 36 12.43 10.78 3.22
N PRO A 37 13.15 11.34 2.22
CA PRO A 37 13.35 10.71 0.92
C PRO A 37 14.01 9.32 0.99
N LYS A 38 14.94 9.09 1.92
CA LYS A 38 15.59 7.78 2.09
C LYS A 38 14.59 6.75 2.63
N LYS A 39 13.70 7.16 3.53
CA LYS A 39 12.61 6.30 4.00
C LYS A 39 11.61 6.01 2.88
N ALA A 40 11.35 6.95 1.99
CA ALA A 40 10.49 6.76 0.83
C ALA A 40 11.04 5.69 -0.11
N VAL A 41 12.35 5.72 -0.42
CA VAL A 41 13.00 4.67 -1.23
C VAL A 41 12.82 3.29 -0.58
N ASN A 42 13.11 3.16 0.72
CA ASN A 42 12.92 1.89 1.43
C ASN A 42 11.46 1.43 1.44
N ALA A 43 10.52 2.36 1.61
CA ALA A 43 9.09 2.05 1.60
C ALA A 43 8.64 1.54 0.22
N LEU A 44 9.12 2.14 -0.87
CA LEU A 44 8.88 1.67 -2.23
C LEU A 44 9.51 0.30 -2.48
N SER A 45 10.74 0.06 -2.02
CA SER A 45 11.36 -1.28 -2.08
C SER A 45 10.54 -2.33 -1.34
N ASN A 46 9.99 -2.00 -0.17
CA ASN A 46 9.08 -2.88 0.55
C ASN A 46 7.77 -3.12 -0.22
N MET A 47 7.26 -2.12 -0.95
CA MET A 47 6.06 -2.29 -1.78
C MET A 47 6.33 -3.23 -2.97
N VAL A 48 7.53 -3.18 -3.56
CA VAL A 48 7.95 -4.16 -4.58
C VAL A 48 8.02 -5.56 -4.00
N ALA A 49 8.63 -5.73 -2.82
CA ALA A 49 8.69 -7.03 -2.16
C ALA A 49 7.29 -7.60 -1.81
N GLU A 50 6.37 -6.74 -1.37
CA GLU A 50 4.97 -7.12 -1.13
C GLU A 50 4.25 -7.48 -2.43
N MET A 51 4.48 -6.75 -3.53
CA MET A 51 3.95 -7.10 -4.85
C MET A 51 4.41 -8.51 -5.27
N GLU A 52 5.70 -8.82 -5.14
CA GLU A 52 6.23 -10.16 -5.45
C GLU A 52 5.63 -11.25 -4.55
N ARG A 53 5.50 -10.97 -3.24
CA ARG A 53 4.82 -11.88 -2.30
C ARG A 53 3.39 -12.16 -2.75
N ARG A 54 2.62 -11.13 -3.12
CA ARG A 54 1.24 -11.29 -3.59
C ARG A 54 1.16 -12.07 -4.90
N TYR A 55 2.09 -11.86 -5.82
CA TYR A 55 2.16 -12.68 -7.04
C TYR A 55 2.38 -14.17 -6.73
N ARG A 56 3.25 -14.51 -5.77
CA ARG A 56 3.43 -15.90 -5.33
C ARG A 56 2.16 -16.49 -4.74
N LEU A 57 1.51 -15.76 -3.83
CA LEU A 57 0.24 -16.19 -3.22
C LEU A 57 -0.86 -16.40 -4.26
N MET A 58 -0.99 -15.50 -5.23
CA MET A 58 -1.97 -15.63 -6.32
C MET A 58 -1.65 -16.82 -7.23
N ALA A 59 -0.37 -17.08 -7.53
CA ALA A 59 0.04 -18.24 -8.31
C ALA A 59 -0.29 -19.56 -7.59
N GLU A 60 0.01 -19.65 -6.29
CA GLU A 60 -0.32 -20.81 -5.44
C GLU A 60 -1.84 -21.02 -5.35
N ALA A 61 -2.60 -19.93 -5.20
CA ALA A 61 -4.05 -19.95 -5.18
C ALA A 61 -4.68 -20.16 -6.58
N LYS A 62 -3.89 -20.13 -7.66
CA LYS A 62 -4.32 -20.20 -9.07
C LYS A 62 -5.29 -19.09 -9.47
N THR A 63 -5.06 -17.87 -9.00
CA THR A 63 -5.87 -16.68 -9.30
C THR A 63 -5.07 -15.70 -10.15
N LYS A 64 -5.77 -14.92 -10.99
CA LYS A 64 -5.13 -14.01 -11.97
C LYS A 64 -4.91 -12.59 -11.44
N ASN A 65 -5.73 -12.16 -10.50
CA ASN A 65 -5.71 -10.83 -9.92
C ASN A 65 -6.14 -10.91 -8.44
N ILE A 66 -6.06 -9.77 -7.75
CA ILE A 66 -6.36 -9.66 -6.33
C ILE A 66 -7.86 -9.85 -6.04
N GLU A 67 -8.73 -9.45 -6.97
CA GLU A 67 -10.18 -9.61 -6.84
C GLU A 67 -10.54 -11.10 -6.74
N ASN A 68 -10.06 -11.92 -7.69
CA ASN A 68 -10.31 -13.36 -7.66
C ASN A 68 -9.61 -14.05 -6.48
N TYR A 69 -8.44 -13.55 -6.06
CA TYR A 69 -7.78 -14.05 -4.85
C TYR A 69 -8.65 -13.82 -3.60
N ASN A 70 -9.15 -12.60 -3.42
CA ASN A 70 -9.96 -12.24 -2.26
C ASN A 70 -11.32 -12.93 -2.27
N GLU A 71 -11.97 -13.07 -3.44
CA GLU A 71 -13.19 -13.88 -3.57
C GLU A 71 -12.97 -15.31 -3.06
N LYS A 72 -11.86 -15.93 -3.48
CA LYS A 72 -11.50 -17.29 -3.04
C LYS A 72 -11.15 -17.36 -1.54
N MET A 73 -10.38 -16.41 -1.01
CA MET A 73 -10.05 -16.39 0.42
C MET A 73 -11.28 -16.19 1.28
N LYS A 74 -12.23 -15.36 0.83
CA LYS A 74 -13.51 -15.15 1.50
C LYS A 74 -14.35 -16.43 1.57
N GLU A 75 -14.40 -17.22 0.49
CA GLU A 75 -15.08 -18.52 0.48
C GLU A 75 -14.43 -19.52 1.46
N LEU A 76 -13.11 -19.45 1.62
CA LEU A 76 -12.34 -20.29 2.53
C LEU A 76 -12.35 -19.78 3.99
N GLY A 77 -12.86 -18.57 4.24
CA GLY A 77 -12.80 -17.93 5.56
C GLY A 77 -11.38 -17.48 5.95
N GLU A 78 -10.49 -17.35 4.97
CA GLU A 78 -9.10 -16.92 5.12
C GLU A 78 -8.95 -15.40 4.97
N GLU A 79 -7.76 -14.87 5.27
CA GLU A 79 -7.51 -13.43 5.21
C GLU A 79 -7.45 -12.89 3.77
N GLU A 80 -8.23 -11.83 3.51
CA GLU A 80 -8.20 -11.09 2.25
C GLU A 80 -7.03 -10.09 2.20
N LEU A 81 -6.49 -9.85 1.01
CA LEU A 81 -5.46 -8.85 0.80
C LEU A 81 -6.10 -7.47 0.57
N PRO A 82 -5.72 -6.42 1.33
CA PRO A 82 -6.19 -5.07 1.07
C PRO A 82 -5.57 -4.52 -0.21
N PHE A 83 -6.31 -3.69 -0.95
CA PHE A 83 -5.70 -2.83 -1.96
C PHE A 83 -4.74 -1.85 -1.28
N ILE A 84 -3.56 -1.66 -1.87
CA ILE A 84 -2.59 -0.68 -1.40
C ILE A 84 -2.52 0.44 -2.45
N VAL A 85 -2.75 1.67 -2.02
CA VAL A 85 -2.56 2.86 -2.85
C VAL A 85 -1.37 3.63 -2.30
N VAL A 86 -0.36 3.83 -3.15
CA VAL A 86 0.80 4.66 -2.86
C VAL A 86 0.56 6.03 -3.48
N ILE A 87 0.61 7.07 -2.66
CA ILE A 87 0.42 8.46 -3.04
C ILE A 87 1.73 9.18 -2.79
N ILE A 88 2.27 9.80 -3.84
CA ILE A 88 3.49 10.60 -3.79
C ILE A 88 3.07 11.99 -4.22
N ASP A 89 3.25 12.96 -3.32
CA ASP A 89 2.88 14.35 -3.60
C ASP A 89 3.74 14.92 -4.75
N GLU A 90 5.07 14.92 -4.55
CA GLU A 90 6.03 15.39 -5.54
C GLU A 90 7.06 14.29 -5.85
N LEU A 91 6.95 13.66 -7.02
CA LEU A 91 7.88 12.60 -7.44
C LEU A 91 9.29 13.14 -7.73
N ALA A 92 9.40 14.39 -8.22
CA ALA A 92 10.69 14.98 -8.59
C ALA A 92 11.65 15.08 -7.39
N ASP A 93 11.12 15.40 -6.21
CA ASP A 93 11.90 15.49 -4.98
C ASP A 93 12.53 14.14 -4.58
N LEU A 94 11.90 13.01 -4.99
CA LEU A 94 12.45 11.66 -4.77
C LEU A 94 13.49 11.25 -5.82
N MET A 95 13.42 11.76 -7.05
CA MET A 95 14.35 11.39 -8.13
C MET A 95 15.71 12.08 -8.03
N MET A 96 15.78 13.20 -7.30
CA MET A 96 16.99 14.01 -7.13
C MET A 96 17.88 13.57 -5.95
N THR A 97 17.47 12.53 -5.21
CA THR A 97 18.18 11.98 -4.03
C THR A 97 18.91 10.69 -4.37
#